data_AF-A0A962ZN47-F1
#
_entry.id   AF-A0A962ZN47-F1
#
_cell.length_a   1.000
_cell.length_b   1.000
_cell.length_c   1.000
_cell.angle_alpha   90.00
_cell.angle_beta   90.00
_cell.angle_gamma   90.00
#
_symmetry.space_group_name_H-M   'P 1'
#
loop_
_entity.id
_entity.type
_entity.pdbx_description
1 polymer ?
#
loop_
_entity_poly.entity_id
_entity_poly.type
_entity_poly.pdbx_seq_one_letter_code
_entity_poly.pdbx_strand_id
1 'polypeptide(L)'
;ILLGMLSYFFIFALLTGGMNLAIDATAGERERGSLEPLLCLPVSREQLIVGKILAACLFMALSLSLSLVSFYVTLQFVPLERLGMTPNFGPLVVLTAFFLLVPFTLLGAALMTLVASFTRSYKEAQTWLSAVLLAPTLPILIVSILQVRPSLELMLIPSLSQHLLLNGLIRNEPVNLLHATVSASATLALGAALTWACARLYRRESLLG
;
A
#
# COMPACT_ATOMS: atom_id res chain seq x y z
N ILE A 1 -12.20 9.91 -16.10
CA ILE A 1 -12.35 10.36 -14.70
C ILE A 1 -12.75 9.18 -13.81
N LEU A 2 -13.88 8.50 -14.04
CA LEU A 2 -14.31 7.32 -13.27
C LEU A 2 -13.24 6.22 -13.13
N LEU A 3 -12.49 5.93 -14.20
CA LEU A 3 -11.40 4.93 -14.17
C LEU A 3 -10.23 5.30 -13.25
N GLY A 4 -9.85 6.57 -13.23
CA GLY A 4 -8.77 7.05 -12.37
C GLY A 4 -9.18 7.05 -10.89
N MET A 5 -10.47 7.24 -10.61
CA MET A 5 -11.04 7.12 -9.26
C MET A 5 -11.02 5.67 -8.75
N LEU A 6 -11.14 4.69 -9.64
CA LEU A 6 -11.08 3.27 -9.29
C LEU A 6 -9.67 2.87 -8.83
N SER A 7 -8.64 3.35 -9.51
CA SER A 7 -7.25 3.15 -9.07
C SER A 7 -6.95 3.79 -7.72
N TYR A 8 -7.47 5.00 -7.49
CA TYR A 8 -7.41 5.64 -6.17
C TYR A 8 -8.05 4.75 -5.10
N PHE A 9 -9.24 4.21 -5.38
CA PHE A 9 -9.97 3.36 -4.43
C PHE A 9 -9.17 2.13 -4.02
N PHE A 10 -8.53 1.43 -4.96
CA PHE A 10 -7.73 0.25 -4.61
C PHE A 10 -6.47 0.58 -3.81
N ILE A 11 -5.76 1.66 -4.16
CA ILE A 11 -4.59 2.08 -3.38
C ILE A 11 -5.01 2.51 -1.98
N PHE A 12 -6.11 3.26 -1.86
CA PHE A 12 -6.65 3.69 -0.58
C PHE A 12 -7.13 2.51 0.28
N ALA A 13 -7.87 1.56 -0.31
CA ALA A 13 -8.35 0.36 0.37
C ALA A 13 -7.18 -0.51 0.85
N LEU A 14 -6.18 -0.72 -0.02
CA LEU A 14 -4.95 -1.45 0.31
C LEU A 14 -4.25 -0.85 1.53
N LEU A 15 -4.03 0.48 1.53
CA LEU A 15 -3.34 1.15 2.62
C LEU A 15 -4.18 1.11 3.92
N THR A 16 -5.47 1.37 3.82
CA THR A 16 -6.39 1.33 4.98
C THR A 16 -6.48 -0.07 5.59
N GLY A 17 -6.41 -1.12 4.77
CA GLY A 17 -6.48 -2.51 5.21
C GLY A 17 -5.33 -2.93 6.14
N GLY A 18 -4.14 -2.38 5.97
CA GLY A 18 -2.97 -2.62 6.85
C GLY A 18 -2.82 -1.63 8.00
N MET A 19 -3.44 -0.45 7.88
CA MET A 19 -3.24 0.66 8.80
C MET A 19 -3.55 0.29 10.25
N ASN A 20 -4.71 -0.34 10.51
CA ASN A 20 -5.12 -0.69 11.87
C ASN A 20 -4.14 -1.68 12.53
N LEU A 21 -3.63 -2.65 11.78
CA LEU A 21 -2.65 -3.60 12.29
C LEU A 21 -1.31 -2.91 12.57
N ALA A 22 -0.86 -2.03 11.67
CA ALA A 22 0.36 -1.26 11.87
C ALA A 22 0.27 -0.39 13.13
N ILE A 23 -0.88 0.24 13.40
CA ILE A 23 -1.13 1.03 14.62
C ILE A 23 -1.07 0.15 15.86
N ASP A 24 -1.86 -0.92 15.91
CA ASP A 24 -1.98 -1.77 17.09
C ASP A 24 -0.64 -2.44 17.44
N ALA A 25 0.07 -2.96 16.43
CA ALA A 25 1.35 -3.64 16.59
C ALA A 25 2.53 -2.72 16.94
N THR A 26 2.40 -1.39 16.83
CA THR A 26 3.49 -0.45 17.13
C THR A 26 3.12 0.49 18.27
N ALA A 27 2.24 1.45 18.00
CA ALA A 27 1.80 2.43 18.98
C ALA A 27 0.89 1.80 20.04
N GLY A 28 0.04 0.85 19.66
CA GLY A 28 -0.84 0.13 20.60
C GLY A 28 -0.06 -0.70 21.62
N GLU A 29 0.93 -1.46 21.17
CA GLU A 29 1.84 -2.19 22.07
C GLU A 29 2.64 -1.24 22.98
N ARG A 30 3.04 -0.07 22.47
CA ARG A 30 3.75 0.95 23.27
C ARG A 30 2.86 1.53 24.36
N GLU A 31 1.64 1.91 24.02
CA GLU A 31 0.66 2.48 24.93
C GLU A 31 0.27 1.48 26.05
N ARG A 32 0.16 0.20 25.70
CA ARG A 32 -0.15 -0.88 26.67
C ARG A 32 1.04 -1.28 27.55
N GLY A 33 2.23 -0.71 27.32
CA GLY A 33 3.46 -1.11 28.00
C GLY A 33 3.91 -2.54 27.65
N SER A 34 3.36 -3.15 26.59
CA SER A 34 3.69 -4.54 26.23
C SER A 34 4.98 -4.66 25.42
N LEU A 35 5.54 -3.54 24.93
CA LEU A 35 6.83 -3.54 24.23
C LEU A 35 7.99 -4.01 25.11
N GLU A 36 8.02 -3.61 26.39
CA GLU A 36 9.12 -3.94 27.30
C GLU A 36 9.23 -5.45 27.54
N PRO A 37 8.14 -6.18 27.91
CA PRO A 37 8.17 -7.65 27.97
C PRO A 37 8.56 -8.32 26.65
N LEU A 38 8.12 -7.77 25.52
CA LEU A 38 8.36 -8.33 24.19
C LEU A 38 9.85 -8.23 23.80
N LEU A 39 10.52 -7.17 24.25
CA LEU A 39 11.96 -6.96 24.07
C LEU A 39 12.82 -7.82 25.01
N CYS A 40 12.24 -8.36 26.08
CA CYS A 40 12.90 -9.31 26.98
C CYS A 40 12.88 -10.75 26.46
N LEU A 41 12.10 -11.04 25.40
CA LEU A 41 12.11 -12.34 24.75
C LEU A 41 13.47 -12.60 24.06
N PRO A 42 13.91 -13.87 23.96
CA PRO A 42 15.16 -14.24 23.28
C PRO A 42 14.99 -14.19 21.74
N VAL A 43 14.41 -13.12 21.22
CA VAL A 43 14.17 -12.88 19.80
C VAL A 43 14.84 -11.57 19.40
N SER A 44 15.50 -11.55 18.24
CA SER A 44 16.14 -10.33 17.77
C SER A 44 15.11 -9.24 17.45
N ARG A 45 15.39 -7.99 17.84
CA ARG A 45 14.50 -6.84 17.60
C ARG A 45 14.18 -6.66 16.11
N GLU A 46 15.14 -6.96 15.25
CA GLU A 46 14.99 -6.90 13.79
C GLU A 46 13.93 -7.89 13.29
N GLN A 47 13.94 -9.14 13.80
CA GLN A 47 12.93 -10.15 13.45
C GLN A 47 11.53 -9.76 13.91
N LEU A 48 11.40 -9.13 15.09
CA LEU A 48 10.10 -8.68 15.60
C LEU A 48 9.46 -7.64 14.66
N ILE A 49 10.22 -6.67 14.17
CA ILE A 49 9.70 -5.61 13.29
C ILE A 49 9.41 -6.14 11.90
N VAL A 50 10.30 -6.96 11.35
CA VAL A 50 10.07 -7.60 10.05
C VAL A 50 8.81 -8.46 10.11
N GLY A 51 8.60 -9.20 11.21
CA GLY A 51 7.36 -9.95 11.45
C GLY A 51 6.12 -9.05 11.44
N LYS A 52 6.16 -7.91 12.13
CA LYS A 52 5.04 -6.93 12.15
C LYS A 52 4.76 -6.34 10.76
N ILE A 53 5.80 -5.96 10.02
CA ILE A 53 5.68 -5.43 8.67
C ILE A 53 5.10 -6.49 7.74
N LEU A 54 5.57 -7.74 7.80
CA LEU A 54 5.04 -8.84 6.99
C LEU A 54 3.58 -9.16 7.34
N ALA A 55 3.22 -9.13 8.62
CA ALA A 55 1.83 -9.28 9.05
C ALA A 55 0.94 -8.17 8.46
N ALA A 56 1.41 -6.91 8.48
CA ALA A 56 0.71 -5.80 7.86
C ALA A 56 0.60 -5.99 6.33
N CYS A 57 1.67 -6.43 5.66
CA CYS A 57 1.63 -6.75 4.23
C CYS A 57 0.56 -7.79 3.88
N LEU A 58 0.44 -8.85 4.69
CA LEU A 58 -0.57 -9.88 4.50
C LEU A 58 -1.99 -9.30 4.62
N PHE A 59 -2.25 -8.48 5.65
CA PHE A 59 -3.54 -7.80 5.81
C PHE A 59 -3.85 -6.84 4.65
N MET A 60 -2.85 -6.11 4.16
CA MET A 60 -3.00 -5.23 2.99
C MET A 60 -3.29 -6.02 1.71
N ALA A 61 -2.60 -7.14 1.49
CA ALA A 61 -2.83 -8.03 0.35
C ALA A 61 -4.23 -8.66 0.41
N LEU A 62 -4.68 -9.09 1.59
CA LEU A 62 -6.03 -9.61 1.80
C LEU A 62 -7.08 -8.52 1.51
N SER A 63 -6.91 -7.31 2.05
CA SER A 63 -7.80 -6.18 1.80
C SER A 63 -7.86 -5.79 0.31
N LEU A 64 -6.71 -5.79 -0.37
CA LEU A 64 -6.64 -5.59 -1.82
C LEU A 64 -7.39 -6.68 -2.58
N SER A 65 -7.15 -7.96 -2.24
CA SER A 65 -7.82 -9.08 -2.91
C SER A 65 -9.33 -9.01 -2.75
N LEU A 66 -9.81 -8.69 -1.54
CA LEU A 66 -11.22 -8.51 -1.27
C LEU A 66 -11.80 -7.35 -2.07
N SER A 67 -11.10 -6.21 -2.10
CA SER A 67 -11.53 -5.04 -2.88
C SER A 67 -11.64 -5.32 -4.38
N LEU A 68 -10.65 -6.02 -4.94
CA LEU A 68 -10.65 -6.41 -6.35
C LEU A 68 -11.77 -7.41 -6.68
N VAL A 69 -11.98 -8.42 -5.83
CA VAL A 69 -13.05 -9.42 -5.99
C VAL A 69 -14.42 -8.75 -5.83
N SER A 70 -14.59 -7.87 -4.84
CA SER A 70 -15.83 -7.11 -4.66
C SER A 70 -16.14 -6.27 -5.90
N PHE A 71 -15.15 -5.56 -6.45
CA PHE A 71 -15.35 -4.80 -7.69
C PHE A 71 -15.71 -5.70 -8.88
N TYR A 72 -15.02 -6.83 -9.04
CA TYR A 72 -15.33 -7.80 -10.08
C TYR A 72 -16.77 -8.30 -10.00
N VAL A 73 -17.22 -8.70 -8.80
CA VAL A 73 -18.59 -9.17 -8.56
C VAL A 73 -19.59 -8.04 -8.80
N THR A 74 -19.37 -6.84 -8.27
CA THR A 74 -20.27 -5.70 -8.46
C THR A 74 -20.44 -5.33 -9.93
N LEU A 75 -19.37 -5.33 -10.72
CA LEU A 75 -19.43 -5.01 -12.15
C LEU A 75 -20.27 -6.02 -12.95
N GLN A 76 -20.44 -7.26 -12.50
CA GLN A 76 -21.34 -8.23 -13.15
C GLN A 76 -22.82 -7.84 -13.04
N PHE A 77 -23.20 -7.11 -11.99
CA PHE A 77 -24.57 -6.67 -11.76
C PHE A 77 -24.88 -5.28 -12.35
N VAL A 78 -23.86 -4.57 -12.85
CA VAL A 78 -24.02 -3.25 -13.46
C VAL A 78 -24.12 -3.39 -14.99
N PRO A 79 -25.20 -2.89 -15.64
CA PRO A 79 -25.32 -2.92 -17.10
C PRO A 79 -24.36 -1.89 -17.74
N LEU A 80 -23.08 -2.27 -17.86
CA LEU A 80 -21.97 -1.43 -18.34
C LEU A 80 -22.12 -1.04 -19.82
N GLU A 81 -22.87 -1.83 -20.60
CA GLU A 81 -23.24 -1.56 -21.99
C GLU A 81 -24.05 -0.26 -22.14
N ARG A 82 -24.87 0.09 -21.14
CA ARG A 82 -25.64 1.36 -21.13
C ARG A 82 -24.78 2.57 -20.77
N LEU A 83 -23.56 2.36 -20.29
CA LEU A 83 -22.58 3.39 -19.94
C LEU A 83 -21.54 3.62 -21.06
N GLY A 84 -21.67 2.93 -22.21
CA GLY A 84 -20.72 3.04 -23.32
C GLY A 84 -19.32 2.49 -22.99
N MET A 85 -19.18 1.71 -21.92
CA MET A 85 -17.93 1.10 -21.50
C MET A 85 -17.97 -0.39 -21.80
N THR A 86 -17.02 -0.89 -22.58
CA THR A 86 -16.79 -2.33 -22.70
C THR A 86 -16.12 -2.80 -21.40
N PRO A 87 -16.76 -3.65 -20.59
CA PRO A 87 -16.16 -4.10 -19.34
C PRO A 87 -15.02 -5.10 -19.63
N ASN A 88 -13.80 -4.59 -19.75
CA ASN A 88 -12.61 -5.43 -19.72
C ASN A 88 -12.10 -5.60 -18.29
N PHE A 89 -12.98 -6.01 -17.39
CA PHE A 89 -12.64 -6.39 -16.02
C PHE A 89 -12.78 -7.91 -15.88
N GLY A 90 -12.02 -8.64 -16.70
CA GLY A 90 -11.98 -10.10 -16.63
C GLY A 90 -11.17 -10.61 -15.43
N PRO A 91 -11.26 -11.93 -15.13
CA PRO A 91 -10.46 -12.57 -14.08
C PRO A 91 -8.95 -12.34 -14.24
N LEU A 92 -8.47 -12.30 -15.49
CA LEU A 92 -7.05 -12.03 -15.81
C LEU A 92 -6.64 -10.61 -15.41
N VAL A 93 -7.51 -9.62 -15.61
CA VAL A 93 -7.26 -8.21 -15.25
C VAL A 93 -7.20 -8.07 -13.74
N VAL A 94 -8.11 -8.73 -13.00
CA VAL A 94 -8.08 -8.78 -11.53
C VAL A 94 -6.77 -9.38 -11.03
N LEU A 95 -6.35 -10.51 -11.60
CA LEU A 95 -5.10 -11.17 -11.22
C LEU A 95 -3.88 -10.30 -11.53
N THR A 96 -3.85 -9.67 -12.70
CA THR A 96 -2.76 -8.78 -13.12
C THR A 96 -2.70 -7.54 -12.21
N ALA A 97 -3.85 -6.94 -11.89
CA ALA A 97 -3.93 -5.82 -10.96
C ALA A 97 -3.41 -6.20 -9.56
N PHE A 98 -3.75 -7.40 -9.08
CA PHE A 98 -3.23 -7.90 -7.81
C PHE A 98 -1.69 -7.96 -7.82
N PHE A 99 -1.08 -8.59 -8.82
CA PHE A 99 0.38 -8.69 -8.91
C PHE A 99 1.06 -7.33 -9.10
N LEU A 100 0.43 -6.38 -9.79
CA LEU A 100 0.96 -5.02 -9.91
C LEU A 100 0.97 -4.29 -8.56
N LEU A 101 -0.08 -4.44 -7.75
CA LEU A 101 -0.26 -3.73 -6.47
C LEU A 101 0.40 -4.41 -5.27
N VAL A 102 0.63 -5.72 -5.30
CA VAL A 102 1.29 -6.46 -4.21
C VAL A 102 2.63 -5.86 -3.78
N PRO A 103 3.57 -5.50 -4.69
CA PRO A 103 4.81 -4.82 -4.32
C PRO A 103 4.62 -3.57 -3.45
N PHE A 104 3.52 -2.84 -3.65
CA PHE A 104 3.19 -1.62 -2.91
C PHE A 104 2.80 -1.88 -1.46
N THR A 105 2.36 -3.10 -1.12
CA THR A 105 2.03 -3.48 0.26
C THR A 105 3.25 -3.36 1.19
N LEU A 106 4.45 -3.77 0.73
CA LEU A 106 5.68 -3.67 1.53
C LEU A 106 6.04 -2.23 1.84
N LEU A 107 5.96 -1.35 0.83
CA LEU A 107 6.22 0.07 1.00
C LEU A 107 5.22 0.71 1.96
N GLY A 108 3.92 0.45 1.78
CA GLY A 108 2.86 0.97 2.64
C GLY A 108 3.01 0.49 4.09
N ALA A 109 3.22 -0.81 4.30
CA ALA A 109 3.41 -1.40 5.62
C ALA A 109 4.64 -0.84 6.34
N ALA A 110 5.78 -0.76 5.64
CA ALA A 110 7.02 -0.23 6.20
C ALA A 110 6.89 1.26 6.56
N LEU A 111 6.29 2.07 5.69
CA LEU A 111 6.04 3.49 5.93
C LEU A 111 5.11 3.70 7.13
N MET A 112 4.00 2.97 7.20
CA MET A 112 3.04 3.08 8.31
C MET A 112 3.65 2.65 9.64
N THR A 113 4.41 1.56 9.63
CA THR A 113 5.12 1.07 10.83
C THR A 113 6.18 2.07 11.28
N LEU A 114 6.90 2.69 10.33
CA LEU A 114 7.89 3.73 10.63
C LEU A 114 7.23 4.93 11.30
N VAL A 115 6.16 5.47 10.72
CA VAL A 115 5.48 6.65 11.27
C VAL A 115 4.85 6.34 12.62
N ALA A 116 4.18 5.20 12.75
CA ALA A 116 3.54 4.80 14.01
C ALA A 116 4.57 4.55 15.13
N SER A 117 5.80 4.14 14.81
CA SER A 117 6.87 3.99 15.81
C SER A 117 7.27 5.29 16.51
N PHE A 118 7.04 6.45 15.86
CA PHE A 118 7.31 7.77 16.45
C PHE A 118 6.18 8.31 17.34
N THR A 119 5.03 7.62 17.37
CA THR A 119 3.86 8.07 18.14
C THR A 119 3.76 7.36 19.48
N ARG A 120 3.14 8.03 20.47
CA ARG A 120 3.05 7.51 21.85
C ARG A 120 1.71 6.85 22.17
N SER A 121 0.67 7.17 21.42
CA SER A 121 -0.68 6.63 21.63
C SER A 121 -1.32 6.14 20.34
N TYR A 122 -2.26 5.21 20.46
CA TYR A 122 -3.07 4.67 19.37
C TYR A 122 -3.79 5.79 18.61
N LYS A 123 -4.36 6.77 19.32
CA LYS A 123 -5.08 7.90 18.72
C LYS A 123 -4.15 8.80 17.91
N GLU A 124 -2.96 9.09 18.45
CA GLU A 124 -1.94 9.87 17.74
C GLU A 124 -1.48 9.16 16.47
N ALA A 125 -1.17 7.85 16.57
CA ALA A 125 -0.83 7.02 15.42
C ALA A 125 -1.92 7.05 14.34
N GLN A 126 -3.19 6.92 14.74
CA GLN A 126 -4.31 6.96 13.81
C GLN A 126 -4.40 8.30 13.07
N THR A 127 -4.21 9.43 13.76
CA THR A 127 -4.21 10.76 13.12
C THR A 127 -3.03 10.93 12.16
N TRP A 128 -1.82 10.56 12.57
CA TRP A 128 -0.63 10.67 11.72
C TRP A 128 -0.70 9.74 10.50
N LEU A 129 -1.14 8.50 10.68
CA LEU A 129 -1.28 7.57 9.55
C LEU A 129 -2.40 7.99 8.60
N SER A 130 -3.48 8.59 9.10
CA SER A 130 -4.51 9.19 8.24
C SER A 130 -3.95 10.31 7.38
N ALA A 131 -3.03 11.13 7.91
CA ALA A 131 -2.31 12.13 7.12
C ALA A 131 -1.32 11.48 6.13
N VAL A 132 -0.65 10.39 6.52
CA VAL A 132 0.23 9.62 5.62
C VAL A 132 -0.53 9.02 4.44
N LEU A 133 -1.80 8.61 4.63
CA LEU A 133 -2.66 8.16 3.53
C LEU A 133 -2.88 9.26 2.46
N LEU A 134 -2.80 10.54 2.83
CA LEU A 134 -2.93 11.65 1.89
C LEU A 134 -1.69 11.82 0.99
N ALA A 135 -0.50 11.46 1.48
CA ALA A 135 0.75 11.66 0.76
C ALA A 135 0.82 10.94 -0.60
N PRO A 136 0.49 9.64 -0.72
CA PRO A 136 0.45 8.97 -2.02
C PRO A 136 -0.80 9.35 -2.83
N THR A 137 -1.90 9.72 -2.19
CA THR A 137 -3.21 9.90 -2.85
C THR A 137 -3.42 11.28 -3.47
N LEU A 138 -2.85 12.35 -2.91
CA LEU A 138 -2.90 13.69 -3.48
C LEU A 138 -2.26 13.78 -4.88
N PRO A 139 -1.01 13.31 -5.08
CA PRO A 139 -0.39 13.30 -6.41
C PRO A 139 -1.19 12.48 -7.43
N ILE A 140 -1.78 11.36 -6.99
CA ILE A 140 -2.62 10.50 -7.84
C ILE A 140 -3.85 11.26 -8.32
N LEU A 141 -4.52 12.01 -7.45
CA LEU A 141 -5.68 12.83 -7.86
C LEU A 141 -5.31 13.85 -8.93
N ILE A 142 -4.19 14.55 -8.77
CA ILE A 142 -3.70 15.55 -9.73
C ILE A 142 -3.37 14.87 -11.08
N VAL A 143 -2.61 13.78 -11.05
CA VAL A 143 -2.22 13.03 -12.26
C VAL A 143 -3.44 12.42 -12.98
N SER A 144 -4.43 11.96 -12.22
CA SER A 144 -5.70 11.42 -12.74
C SER A 144 -6.50 12.49 -13.48
N ILE A 145 -6.51 13.74 -13.00
CA ILE A 145 -7.16 14.87 -13.66
C ILE A 145 -6.40 15.29 -14.92
N LEU A 146 -5.07 15.37 -14.85
CA LEU A 146 -4.21 15.82 -15.94
C LEU A 146 -4.00 14.76 -17.05
N GLN A 147 -4.44 13.52 -16.85
CA GLN A 147 -4.25 12.39 -17.78
C GLN A 147 -2.81 12.27 -18.31
N VAL A 148 -1.84 12.38 -17.40
CA VAL A 148 -0.41 12.32 -17.73
C VAL A 148 -0.07 10.96 -18.34
N ARG A 149 0.71 10.97 -19.42
CA ARG A 149 1.15 9.74 -20.08
C ARG A 149 2.21 9.00 -19.26
N PRO A 150 2.25 7.65 -19.29
CA PRO A 150 3.30 6.89 -18.64
C PRO A 150 4.68 7.22 -19.23
N SER A 151 5.62 7.62 -18.39
CA SER A 151 7.04 7.80 -18.73
C SER A 151 7.90 7.01 -17.74
N LEU A 152 9.13 6.68 -18.14
CA LEU A 152 10.07 5.95 -17.29
C LEU A 152 10.37 6.67 -15.97
N GLU A 153 10.41 8.00 -15.99
CA GLU A 153 10.65 8.83 -14.80
C GLU A 153 9.50 8.72 -13.78
N LEU A 154 8.25 8.75 -14.25
CA LEU A 154 7.07 8.61 -13.41
C LEU A 154 6.94 7.19 -12.82
N MET A 155 7.59 6.20 -13.43
CA MET A 155 7.59 4.82 -12.96
C MET A 155 8.50 4.56 -11.78
N LEU A 156 9.45 5.46 -11.53
CA LEU A 156 10.28 5.43 -10.34
C LEU A 156 9.51 5.86 -9.09
N ILE A 157 8.41 6.60 -9.25
CA ILE A 157 7.57 7.06 -8.15
C ILE A 157 6.52 5.99 -7.86
N PRO A 158 6.60 5.26 -6.72
CA PRO A 158 5.78 4.06 -6.51
C PRO A 158 4.27 4.32 -6.61
N SER A 159 3.74 5.35 -5.93
CA SER A 159 2.29 5.59 -5.94
C SER A 159 1.75 5.99 -7.32
N LEU A 160 2.53 6.78 -8.08
CA LEU A 160 2.15 7.20 -9.44
C LEU A 160 2.27 6.05 -10.43
N SER A 161 3.34 5.26 -10.33
CA SER A 161 3.57 4.11 -11.21
C SER A 161 2.43 3.07 -11.09
N GLN A 162 2.00 2.78 -9.87
CA GLN A 162 0.86 1.92 -9.54
C GLN A 162 -0.44 2.45 -10.16
N HIS A 163 -0.66 3.76 -10.03
CA HIS A 163 -1.83 4.41 -10.61
C HIS A 163 -1.87 4.33 -12.14
N LEU A 164 -0.76 4.67 -12.80
CA LEU A 164 -0.66 4.71 -14.26
C LEU A 164 -0.78 3.31 -14.87
N LEU A 165 -0.12 2.31 -14.29
CA LEU A 165 -0.19 0.92 -14.75
C LEU A 165 -1.59 0.34 -14.60
N LEU A 166 -2.25 0.60 -13.47
CA LEU A 166 -3.61 0.13 -13.25
C LEU A 166 -4.61 0.84 -14.18
N ASN A 167 -4.46 2.14 -14.41
CA ASN A 167 -5.31 2.88 -15.34
C ASN A 167 -5.16 2.36 -16.78
N GLY A 168 -3.93 2.12 -17.24
CA GLY A 168 -3.66 1.51 -18.55
C GLY A 168 -4.26 0.11 -18.67
N LEU A 169 -4.12 -0.72 -17.63
CA LEU A 169 -4.70 -2.07 -17.61
C LEU A 169 -6.23 -2.05 -17.77
N ILE A 170 -6.92 -1.13 -17.08
CA ILE A 170 -8.38 -1.01 -17.18
C ILE A 170 -8.81 -0.44 -18.54
N ARG A 171 -7.98 0.41 -19.15
CA ARG A 171 -8.18 0.92 -20.53
C ARG A 171 -7.90 -0.13 -21.60
N ASN A 172 -7.51 -1.34 -21.23
CA ASN A 172 -7.07 -2.40 -22.14
C ASN A 172 -5.84 -2.00 -22.97
N GLU A 173 -4.99 -1.14 -22.43
CA GLU A 173 -3.68 -0.85 -23.01
C GLU A 173 -2.72 -1.99 -22.63
N PRO A 174 -1.84 -2.44 -23.56
CA PRO A 174 -0.90 -3.51 -23.26
C PRO A 174 0.05 -3.06 -22.15
N VAL A 175 0.12 -3.87 -21.08
CA VAL A 175 1.05 -3.61 -19.98
C VAL A 175 2.46 -3.84 -20.49
N ASN A 176 3.22 -2.76 -20.63
CA ASN A 176 4.63 -2.86 -20.98
C ASN A 176 5.40 -3.53 -19.83
N LEU A 177 6.03 -4.68 -20.10
CA LEU A 177 6.78 -5.46 -19.11
C LEU A 177 7.93 -4.66 -18.48
N LEU A 178 8.59 -3.77 -19.25
CA LEU A 178 9.65 -2.90 -18.72
C LEU A 178 9.10 -1.95 -17.66
N HIS A 179 7.95 -1.35 -17.97
CA HIS A 179 7.27 -0.42 -17.09
C HIS A 179 6.80 -1.09 -15.78
N ALA A 180 6.25 -2.31 -15.89
CA ALA A 180 5.83 -3.08 -14.72
C ALA A 180 7.02 -3.53 -13.86
N THR A 181 8.11 -4.00 -14.47
CA THR A 181 9.31 -4.45 -13.74
C THR A 181 10.06 -3.29 -13.09
N VAL A 182 10.17 -2.13 -13.75
CA VAL A 182 10.75 -0.92 -13.17
C VAL A 182 9.91 -0.43 -11.98
N SER A 183 8.58 -0.39 -12.13
CA SER A 183 7.68 -0.02 -11.03
C SER A 183 7.80 -0.97 -9.83
N ALA A 184 7.75 -2.28 -10.09
CA ALA A 184 7.85 -3.29 -9.03
C ALA A 184 9.20 -3.25 -8.32
N SER A 185 10.31 -3.15 -9.07
CA SER A 185 11.65 -3.07 -8.50
C SER A 185 11.89 -1.78 -7.73
N ALA A 186 11.47 -0.62 -8.24
CA ALA A 186 11.56 0.65 -7.52
C ALA A 186 10.74 0.62 -6.22
N THR A 187 9.52 0.08 -6.27
CA THR A 187 8.63 -0.04 -5.11
C THR A 187 9.20 -0.99 -4.05
N LEU A 188 9.70 -2.16 -4.47
CA LEU A 188 10.32 -3.13 -3.56
C LEU A 188 11.63 -2.62 -2.98
N ALA A 189 12.45 -1.93 -3.77
CA ALA A 189 13.70 -1.34 -3.30
C ALA A 189 13.44 -0.27 -2.24
N LEU A 190 12.48 0.62 -2.46
CA LEU A 190 12.06 1.61 -1.46
C LEU A 190 11.41 0.96 -0.24
N GLY A 191 10.56 -0.04 -0.43
CA GLY A 191 9.97 -0.82 0.67
C GLY A 191 11.03 -1.49 1.53
N ALA A 192 12.00 -2.18 0.91
CA ALA A 192 13.11 -2.82 1.60
C ALA A 192 14.01 -1.81 2.31
N ALA A 193 14.29 -0.66 1.71
CA ALA A 193 15.05 0.41 2.33
C ALA A 193 14.34 0.97 3.58
N LEU A 194 13.02 1.17 3.51
CA LEU A 194 12.21 1.58 4.66
C LEU A 194 12.15 0.50 5.75
N THR A 195 11.95 -0.76 5.39
CA THR A 195 11.99 -1.89 6.33
C THR A 195 13.32 -1.96 7.05
N TRP A 196 14.42 -1.79 6.32
CA TRP A 196 15.76 -1.74 6.89
C TRP A 196 15.97 -0.52 7.80
N ALA A 197 15.45 0.65 7.42
CA ALA A 197 15.46 1.84 8.27
C ALA A 197 14.70 1.60 9.58
N CYS A 198 13.51 0.98 9.53
CA CYS A 198 12.75 0.58 10.72
C CYS A 198 13.54 -0.38 11.62
N ALA A 199 14.16 -1.41 11.02
CA ALA A 199 14.98 -2.37 11.75
C ALA A 199 16.16 -1.70 12.47
N ARG A 200 16.83 -0.76 11.80
CA ARG A 200 17.93 0.02 12.41
C ARG A 200 17.46 0.98 13.50
N LEU A 201 16.28 1.60 13.33
CA LEU A 201 15.75 2.55 14.30
C LEU A 201 15.47 1.88 15.64
N TYR A 202 14.82 0.71 15.64
CA TYR A 202 14.54 -0.08 16.85
C TYR A 202 15.79 -0.68 17.52
N ARG A 203 16.90 -0.77 16.79
CA ARG A 203 18.18 -1.14 17.38
C ARG A 203 18.75 -0.02 18.24
N ARG A 204 18.43 1.25 17.93
CA ARG A 204 18.80 2.39 18.76
C ARG A 204 17.76 2.54 19.87
N GLU A 205 18.22 2.52 21.12
CA GLU A 205 17.41 2.55 22.34
C GLU A 205 16.54 3.82 22.52
N SER A 206 16.47 4.72 21.54
CA SER A 206 15.78 6.01 21.67
C SER A 206 14.25 5.92 21.54
N LEU A 207 13.67 4.74 21.42
CA LEU A 207 12.22 4.52 21.46
C LEU A 207 11.72 4.12 22.86
N LEU A 208 12.60 4.02 23.86
CA LEU A 208 12.25 3.76 25.25
C LEU A 208 12.11 5.05 26.10
N GLY A 209 12.03 6.23 25.45
CA GLY A 209 11.77 7.53 26.10
C GLY A 209 10.55 8.25 25.52
#